data_AF-A0A9J9QC02-F1
#
_entry.id   AF-A0A9J9QC02-F1
#
_cell.length_a   1.000
_cell.length_b   1.000
_cell.length_c   1.000
_cell.angle_alpha   90.00
_cell.angle_beta   90.00
_cell.angle_gamma   90.00
#
_symmetry.space_group_name_H-M   'P 1'
#
loop_
_entity.id
_entity.type
_entity.pdbx_description
1 polymer ?
#
loop_
_entity_poly.entity_id
_entity_poly.type
_entity_poly.pdbx_seq_one_letter_code
_entity_poly.pdbx_strand_id
1 'polypeptide(L)'
;MTYRNGNYTAFYVAEPFHPSSLGANATKDFQYYNTLRMWKGADATFPFVDSHDKTYSVRDGSDWESTLKPRLRERLRNSKNIILILSSITTNSRALREEIDYGINDQGLPIIVVYPEYATKESLLVGGSLKQAVKNLWENLPVFRDSMSKVPTLHVPMNKELIKKSLQDGEFMVGSVKAPGIYRYNP
;
A
#
# COMPACT_ATOMS: atom_id res chain seq x y z
N MET A 1 -4.19 21.14 -13.57
CA MET A 1 -3.96 19.68 -13.41
C MET A 1 -3.43 19.47 -12.01
N THR A 2 -4.14 18.73 -11.16
CA THR A 2 -3.71 18.52 -9.76
C THR A 2 -2.42 17.69 -9.76
N TYR A 3 -1.36 18.22 -9.15
CA TYR A 3 -0.06 17.55 -9.09
C TYR A 3 -0.15 16.32 -8.16
N ARG A 4 -0.18 15.12 -8.75
CA ARG A 4 -0.24 13.85 -8.01
C ARG A 4 1.16 13.45 -7.56
N ASN A 5 1.46 13.56 -6.27
CA ASN A 5 2.78 13.21 -5.75
C ASN A 5 2.74 12.34 -4.50
N GLY A 6 1.57 12.16 -3.88
CA GLY A 6 1.43 11.38 -2.65
C GLY A 6 1.62 9.87 -2.88
N ASN A 7 2.09 9.17 -1.87
CA ASN A 7 2.09 7.72 -1.77
C ASN A 7 0.94 7.34 -0.83
N TYR A 8 -0.09 6.71 -1.37
CA TYR A 8 -1.21 6.24 -0.56
C TYR A 8 -0.85 4.93 0.12
N THR A 9 -0.81 4.87 1.45
CA THR A 9 -0.48 3.60 2.13
C THR A 9 -1.77 2.89 2.55
N ALA A 10 -2.08 1.79 1.87
CA ALA A 10 -3.23 0.94 2.17
C ALA A 10 -2.77 -0.25 3.04
N PHE A 11 -3.48 -0.50 4.15
CA PHE A 11 -3.19 -1.59 5.07
C PHE A 11 -4.41 -1.95 5.91
N TYR A 12 -4.36 -3.15 6.50
CA TYR A 12 -5.39 -3.62 7.42
C TYR A 12 -5.12 -3.20 8.86
N VAL A 13 -6.17 -2.79 9.54
CA VAL A 13 -6.28 -2.66 11.00
C VAL A 13 -7.70 -3.04 11.38
N ALA A 14 -7.88 -3.66 12.55
CA ALA A 14 -9.21 -3.88 13.10
C ALA A 14 -9.88 -2.52 13.38
N GLU A 15 -11.12 -2.33 12.93
CA GLU A 15 -11.87 -1.08 13.06
C GLU A 15 -12.87 -1.17 14.23
N PRO A 16 -13.09 -0.08 15.00
CA PRO A 16 -12.48 1.25 14.86
C PRO A 16 -11.02 1.29 15.36
N PHE A 17 -10.18 2.13 14.74
CA PHE A 17 -8.77 2.28 15.07
C PHE A 17 -8.37 3.75 15.24
N HIS A 18 -7.75 4.05 16.39
CA HIS A 18 -7.23 5.38 16.72
C HIS A 18 -5.69 5.36 16.83
N PRO A 19 -4.99 6.10 15.94
CA PRO A 19 -3.52 6.15 15.92
C PRO A 19 -2.85 6.71 17.20
N SER A 20 -3.60 7.37 18.08
CA SER A 20 -3.10 8.00 19.32
C SER A 20 -3.14 7.07 20.54
N SER A 21 -3.69 5.86 20.42
CA SER A 21 -3.72 4.89 21.52
C SER A 21 -2.31 4.35 21.81
N LEU A 22 -2.00 4.07 23.09
CA LEU A 22 -0.67 3.63 23.55
C LEU A 22 -0.10 2.43 22.77
N GLY A 23 -0.97 1.54 22.27
CA GLY A 23 -0.60 0.36 21.49
C GLY A 23 -0.59 0.54 19.96
N ALA A 24 -0.90 1.73 19.43
CA ALA A 24 -1.05 1.93 17.98
C ALA A 24 0.23 1.54 17.21
N ASN A 25 1.40 1.95 17.71
CA ASN A 25 2.68 1.65 17.07
C ASN A 25 3.09 0.16 17.11
N ALA A 26 2.44 -0.66 17.95
CA ALA A 26 2.62 -2.11 17.99
C ALA A 26 1.51 -2.86 17.23
N THR A 27 0.49 -2.14 16.72
CA THR A 27 -0.65 -2.74 16.04
C THR A 27 -0.26 -3.11 14.61
N LYS A 28 -0.34 -4.41 14.28
CA LYS A 28 -0.27 -4.85 12.88
C LYS A 28 -1.57 -4.46 12.15
N ASP A 29 -1.56 -3.95 10.92
CA ASP A 29 -0.40 -3.62 10.06
C ASP A 29 0.02 -2.14 10.16
N PHE A 30 -0.60 -1.34 11.04
CA PHE A 30 -0.29 0.08 11.24
C PHE A 30 1.19 0.35 11.56
N GLN A 31 1.85 -0.54 12.32
CA GLN A 31 3.26 -0.41 12.64
C GLN A 31 4.17 -0.31 11.40
N TYR A 32 3.81 -0.99 10.31
CA TYR A 32 4.60 -1.00 9.08
C TYR A 32 4.43 0.31 8.31
N TYR A 33 3.22 0.86 8.27
CA TYR A 33 2.98 2.23 7.80
C TYR A 33 3.77 3.24 8.64
N ASN A 34 3.75 3.10 9.97
CA ASN A 34 4.50 3.99 10.86
C ASN A 34 6.01 3.88 10.64
N THR A 35 6.51 2.70 10.26
CA THR A 35 7.92 2.51 9.89
C THR A 35 8.31 3.34 8.66
N LEU A 36 7.44 3.45 7.64
CA LEU A 36 7.66 4.32 6.49
C LEU A 36 7.77 5.80 6.91
N ARG A 37 6.87 6.23 7.81
CA ARG A 37 6.90 7.59 8.39
C ARG A 37 8.20 7.83 9.17
N MET A 38 8.63 6.86 9.98
CA MET A 38 9.88 6.94 10.74
C MET A 38 11.10 7.04 9.83
N TRP A 39 11.15 6.26 8.75
CA TRP A 39 12.24 6.38 7.77
C TRP A 39 12.27 7.75 7.10
N LYS A 40 11.11 8.32 6.75
CA LYS A 40 11.00 9.67 6.20
C LYS A 40 11.39 10.76 7.21
N GLY A 41 11.00 10.60 8.48
CA GLY A 41 11.36 11.54 9.54
C GLY A 41 12.85 11.51 9.87
N ALA A 42 13.48 10.33 9.82
CA ALA A 42 14.92 10.16 10.04
C ALA A 42 15.78 10.59 8.83
N ASP A 43 15.24 10.46 7.61
CA ASP A 43 15.92 10.83 6.37
C ASP A 43 14.93 11.55 5.44
N ALA A 44 15.06 12.88 5.37
CA ALA A 44 14.21 13.72 4.52
C ALA A 44 14.34 13.39 3.02
N THR A 45 15.40 12.70 2.60
CA THR A 45 15.59 12.25 1.20
C THR A 45 14.87 10.93 0.92
N PHE A 46 14.36 10.24 1.94
CA PHE A 46 13.55 9.04 1.73
C PHE A 46 12.31 9.40 0.87
N PRO A 47 12.06 8.70 -0.24
CA PRO A 47 11.12 9.08 -1.30
C PRO A 47 9.65 8.77 -0.96
N PHE A 48 9.25 8.99 0.29
CA PHE A 48 7.89 8.79 0.78
C PHE A 48 7.22 10.14 1.03
N VAL A 49 6.13 10.40 0.32
CA VAL A 49 5.26 11.58 0.47
C VAL A 49 3.92 11.09 0.99
N ASP A 50 3.70 11.17 2.30
CA ASP A 50 2.56 10.53 2.94
C ASP A 50 1.22 11.21 2.57
N SER A 51 0.33 10.48 1.88
CA SER A 51 -1.01 10.96 1.54
C SER A 51 -1.96 11.08 2.74
N HIS A 52 -1.59 10.54 3.90
CA HIS A 52 -2.38 10.60 5.13
C HIS A 52 -2.02 11.79 6.03
N ASP A 53 -0.87 12.45 5.79
CA ASP A 53 -0.31 13.49 6.66
C ASP A 53 -1.23 14.72 6.85
N LYS A 54 -2.07 15.01 5.85
CA LYS A 54 -2.88 16.24 5.82
C LYS A 54 -4.29 16.10 6.38
N THR A 55 -4.75 14.93 6.82
CA THR A 55 -6.17 14.74 7.16
C THR A 55 -6.42 13.74 8.30
N TYR A 56 -7.50 13.99 9.05
CA TYR A 56 -8.00 13.20 10.18
C TYR A 56 -8.16 11.70 9.84
N SER A 57 -8.04 10.82 10.84
CA SER A 57 -8.01 9.35 10.69
C SER A 57 -9.16 8.82 9.80
N VAL A 58 -8.87 7.88 8.89
CA VAL A 58 -9.88 7.25 8.00
C VAL A 58 -10.40 5.92 8.54
N ARG A 59 -10.19 5.67 9.83
CA ARG A 59 -10.56 4.45 10.55
C ARG A 59 -11.23 4.76 11.89
N ASP A 60 -11.71 5.98 12.07
CA ASP A 60 -12.22 6.52 13.35
C ASP A 60 -13.71 6.30 13.59
N GLY A 61 -14.41 5.57 12.71
CA GLY A 61 -15.85 5.31 12.82
C GLY A 61 -16.75 6.42 12.25
N SER A 62 -16.18 7.41 11.55
CA SER A 62 -16.97 8.43 10.82
C SER A 62 -17.95 7.80 9.81
N ASP A 63 -19.01 8.54 9.45
CA ASP A 63 -19.99 8.07 8.46
C ASP A 63 -19.32 7.73 7.11
N TRP A 64 -19.74 6.62 6.53
CA TRP A 64 -19.07 6.07 5.36
C TRP A 64 -19.29 6.91 4.10
N GLU A 65 -20.55 7.22 3.76
CA GLU A 65 -20.87 7.85 2.48
C GLU A 65 -20.56 9.35 2.48
N SER A 66 -20.84 10.05 3.58
CA SER A 66 -20.63 11.49 3.67
C SER A 66 -19.19 11.88 4.01
N THR A 67 -18.43 11.00 4.69
CA THR A 67 -17.16 11.38 5.30
C THR A 67 -15.98 10.49 4.91
N LEU A 68 -16.00 9.20 5.26
CA LEU A 68 -14.83 8.32 5.06
C LEU A 68 -14.52 8.11 3.57
N LYS A 69 -15.49 7.64 2.78
CA LYS A 69 -15.29 7.33 1.36
C LYS A 69 -14.84 8.55 0.55
N PRO A 70 -15.46 9.74 0.67
CA PRO A 70 -14.96 10.94 -0.02
C PRO A 70 -13.50 11.27 0.32
N ARG A 71 -13.11 11.18 1.61
CA ARG A 71 -11.72 11.44 2.05
C ARG A 71 -10.74 10.41 1.49
N LEU A 72 -11.09 9.12 1.51
CA LEU A 72 -10.28 8.05 0.93
C LEU A 72 -10.01 8.33 -0.55
N ARG A 73 -11.07 8.61 -1.31
CA ARG A 73 -10.99 8.89 -2.75
C ARG A 73 -10.20 10.17 -3.05
N GLU A 74 -10.37 11.22 -2.25
CA GLU A 74 -9.60 12.46 -2.40
C GLU A 74 -8.09 12.23 -2.25
N ARG A 75 -7.69 11.51 -1.21
CA ARG A 75 -6.28 11.14 -1.00
C ARG A 75 -5.74 10.31 -2.18
N LEU A 76 -6.51 9.33 -2.67
CA LEU A 76 -6.12 8.52 -3.83
C LEU A 76 -5.97 9.36 -5.11
N ARG A 77 -6.89 10.30 -5.37
CA ARG A 77 -6.79 11.25 -6.50
C ARG A 77 -5.53 12.12 -6.43
N ASN A 78 -5.02 12.41 -5.24
CA ASN A 78 -3.79 13.17 -5.03
C ASN A 78 -2.51 12.30 -4.98
N SER A 79 -2.66 10.98 -5.11
CA SER A 79 -1.55 10.02 -5.00
C SER A 79 -1.05 9.58 -6.37
N LYS A 80 0.25 9.29 -6.49
CA LYS A 80 0.88 8.77 -7.70
C LYS A 80 0.95 7.24 -7.73
N ASN A 81 0.88 6.58 -6.58
CA ASN A 81 0.81 5.13 -6.47
C ASN A 81 0.21 4.74 -5.12
N ILE A 82 -0.01 3.44 -4.95
CA ILE A 82 -0.43 2.83 -3.69
C ILE A 82 0.73 1.98 -3.15
N ILE A 83 1.03 2.12 -1.87
CA ILE A 83 1.84 1.17 -1.10
C ILE A 83 0.84 0.28 -0.35
N LEU A 84 0.69 -0.96 -0.77
CA LEU A 84 -0.17 -1.93 -0.11
C LEU A 84 0.66 -2.80 0.83
N ILE A 85 0.41 -2.73 2.13
CA ILE A 85 0.98 -3.64 3.11
C ILE A 85 0.07 -4.86 3.20
N LEU A 86 0.60 -6.05 2.88
CA LEU A 86 -0.16 -7.29 2.85
C LEU A 86 0.53 -8.36 3.71
N SER A 87 -0.07 -8.69 4.86
CA SER A 87 0.46 -9.62 5.86
C SER A 87 -0.47 -10.81 6.10
N SER A 88 -0.02 -11.79 6.89
CA SER A 88 -0.86 -12.91 7.33
C SER A 88 -2.14 -12.51 8.07
N ILE A 89 -2.16 -11.34 8.71
CA ILE A 89 -3.33 -10.87 9.47
C ILE A 89 -4.28 -10.02 8.64
N THR A 90 -3.89 -9.64 7.42
CA THR A 90 -4.74 -8.82 6.56
C THR A 90 -6.09 -9.51 6.39
N THR A 91 -7.16 -8.75 6.59
CA THR A 91 -8.54 -9.19 6.37
C THR A 91 -9.25 -8.14 5.54
N ASN A 92 -10.21 -8.58 4.73
CA ASN A 92 -11.02 -7.69 3.91
C ASN A 92 -11.85 -6.74 4.81
N SER A 93 -11.58 -5.43 4.76
CA SER A 93 -12.37 -4.40 5.43
C SER A 93 -13.08 -3.51 4.42
N ARG A 94 -14.15 -2.82 4.85
CA ARG A 94 -14.91 -1.92 3.96
C ARG A 94 -14.00 -0.84 3.37
N ALA A 95 -13.18 -0.24 4.21
CA ALA A 95 -12.30 0.85 3.82
C ALA A 95 -11.13 0.39 2.94
N LEU A 96 -10.46 -0.71 3.30
CA LEU A 96 -9.37 -1.27 2.49
C LEU A 96 -9.85 -1.73 1.11
N ARG A 97 -11.06 -2.31 1.05
CA ARG A 97 -11.68 -2.71 -0.23
C ARG A 97 -11.93 -1.51 -1.14
N GLU A 98 -12.51 -0.43 -0.61
CA GLU A 98 -12.73 0.80 -1.37
C GLU A 98 -11.42 1.44 -1.83
N GLU A 99 -10.39 1.45 -0.98
CA GLU A 99 -9.07 2.00 -1.31
C GLU A 99 -8.46 1.31 -2.52
N ILE A 100 -8.51 -0.02 -2.56
CA ILE A 100 -7.97 -0.81 -3.65
C ILE A 100 -8.88 -0.77 -4.89
N ASP A 101 -10.19 -0.88 -4.72
CA ASP A 101 -11.14 -0.84 -5.84
C ASP A 101 -11.05 0.49 -6.58
N TYR A 102 -11.21 1.60 -5.87
CA TYR A 102 -11.12 2.94 -6.44
C TYR A 102 -9.70 3.22 -6.96
N GLY A 103 -8.67 2.81 -6.22
CA GLY A 103 -7.29 2.98 -6.60
C GLY A 103 -6.92 2.33 -7.93
N ILE A 104 -7.33 1.07 -8.14
CA ILE A 104 -7.03 0.32 -9.35
C ILE A 104 -8.03 0.66 -10.46
N ASN A 105 -9.33 0.47 -10.18
CA ASN A 105 -10.35 0.41 -11.23
C ASN A 105 -10.85 1.78 -11.68
N ASP A 106 -10.76 2.81 -10.84
CA ASP A 106 -11.14 4.19 -11.21
C ASP A 106 -9.89 5.05 -11.49
N GLN A 107 -8.86 4.93 -10.66
CA GLN A 107 -7.69 5.80 -10.73
C GLN A 107 -6.50 5.22 -11.52
N GLY A 108 -6.51 3.93 -11.85
CA GLY A 108 -5.43 3.27 -12.61
C GLY A 108 -4.07 3.33 -11.91
N LEU A 109 -4.04 3.37 -10.58
CA LEU A 109 -2.81 3.55 -9.81
C LEU A 109 -1.95 2.27 -9.80
N PRO A 110 -0.66 2.36 -10.13
CA PRO A 110 0.30 1.31 -9.83
C PRO A 110 0.37 1.00 -8.34
N ILE A 111 0.72 -0.25 -8.01
CA ILE A 111 0.80 -0.70 -6.62
C ILE A 111 2.18 -1.26 -6.32
N ILE A 112 2.80 -0.78 -5.24
CA ILE A 112 3.95 -1.41 -4.61
C ILE A 112 3.42 -2.23 -3.43
N VAL A 113 3.44 -3.56 -3.56
CA VAL A 113 2.95 -4.49 -2.53
C VAL A 113 4.12 -4.88 -1.63
N VAL A 114 4.04 -4.48 -0.36
CA VAL A 114 5.03 -4.75 0.66
C VAL A 114 4.56 -5.91 1.53
N TYR A 115 5.41 -6.92 1.65
CA TYR A 115 5.16 -8.11 2.46
C TYR A 115 5.98 -8.08 3.75
N PRO A 116 5.41 -7.66 4.89
CA PRO A 116 6.14 -7.42 6.12
C PRO A 116 6.77 -8.64 6.79
N GLU A 117 6.29 -9.83 6.45
CA GLU A 117 6.78 -11.10 7.01
C GLU A 117 7.94 -11.70 6.21
N TYR A 118 8.45 -10.93 5.24
CA TYR A 118 9.51 -11.31 4.32
C TYR A 118 10.57 -10.21 4.32
N ALA A 119 11.85 -10.60 4.48
CA ALA A 119 12.94 -9.66 4.67
C ALA A 119 13.85 -9.48 3.44
N THR A 120 13.87 -10.46 2.53
CA THR A 120 14.75 -10.47 1.36
C THR A 120 13.98 -10.80 0.07
N LYS A 121 14.56 -10.52 -1.09
CA LYS A 121 13.94 -10.85 -2.38
C LYS A 121 13.71 -12.35 -2.49
N GLU A 122 14.72 -13.13 -2.12
CA GLU A 122 14.74 -14.59 -2.16
C GLU A 122 13.62 -15.17 -1.29
N SER A 123 13.34 -14.54 -0.14
CA SER A 123 12.28 -15.00 0.76
C SER A 123 10.88 -14.97 0.14
N LEU A 124 10.65 -14.16 -0.91
CA LEU A 124 9.40 -14.11 -1.68
C LEU A 124 9.34 -15.16 -2.81
N LEU A 125 10.47 -15.74 -3.19
CA LEU A 125 10.60 -16.46 -4.45
C LEU A 125 10.83 -17.97 -4.27
N VAL A 126 10.29 -18.75 -5.20
CA VAL A 126 10.62 -20.16 -5.44
C VAL A 126 10.79 -20.31 -6.95
N GLY A 127 11.96 -20.78 -7.40
CA GLY A 127 12.27 -20.90 -8.82
C GLY A 127 12.17 -19.56 -9.58
N GLY A 128 12.57 -18.45 -8.94
CA GLY A 128 12.45 -17.10 -9.49
C GLY A 128 11.02 -16.55 -9.57
N SER A 129 10.01 -17.31 -9.10
CA SER A 129 8.60 -16.91 -9.08
C SER A 129 8.05 -16.65 -7.69
N LEU A 130 7.08 -15.74 -7.56
CA LEU A 130 6.41 -15.51 -6.28
C LEU A 130 5.85 -16.83 -5.75
N LYS A 131 6.25 -17.20 -4.54
CA LYS A 131 5.88 -18.47 -3.94
C LYS A 131 4.40 -18.53 -3.59
N GLN A 132 3.85 -19.73 -3.51
CA GLN A 132 2.42 -19.92 -3.26
C GLN A 132 1.97 -19.26 -1.95
N ALA A 133 2.77 -19.29 -0.89
CA ALA A 133 2.45 -18.62 0.37
C ALA A 133 2.25 -17.10 0.22
N VAL A 134 2.96 -16.43 -0.71
CA VAL A 134 2.77 -15.00 -1.01
C VAL A 134 1.48 -14.80 -1.79
N LYS A 135 1.19 -15.68 -2.76
CA LYS A 135 -0.05 -15.63 -3.55
C LYS A 135 -1.29 -15.88 -2.68
N ASN A 136 -1.19 -16.77 -1.70
CA ASN A 136 -2.27 -17.05 -0.75
C ASN A 136 -2.68 -15.81 0.05
N LEU A 137 -1.77 -14.85 0.29
CA LEU A 137 -2.12 -13.59 0.94
C LEU A 137 -3.05 -12.72 0.08
N TRP A 138 -3.07 -12.89 -1.24
CA TRP A 138 -4.00 -12.17 -2.12
C TRP A 138 -5.45 -12.56 -1.86
N GLU A 139 -5.68 -13.80 -1.40
CA GLU A 139 -7.02 -14.29 -1.03
C GLU A 139 -7.63 -13.52 0.15
N ASN A 140 -6.79 -12.94 1.01
CA ASN A 140 -7.23 -12.10 2.14
C ASN A 140 -7.83 -10.77 1.68
N LEU A 141 -7.56 -10.34 0.44
CA LEU A 141 -8.07 -9.12 -0.16
C LEU A 141 -8.53 -9.38 -1.60
N PRO A 142 -9.71 -10.03 -1.81
CA PRO A 142 -10.15 -10.49 -3.13
C PRO A 142 -10.19 -9.39 -4.19
N VAL A 143 -10.59 -8.16 -3.82
CA VAL A 143 -10.62 -7.03 -4.77
C VAL A 143 -9.24 -6.69 -5.35
N PHE A 144 -8.18 -6.88 -4.55
CA PHE A 144 -6.80 -6.73 -5.04
C PHE A 144 -6.47 -7.87 -6.00
N ARG A 145 -6.66 -9.13 -5.59
CA ARG A 145 -6.42 -10.33 -6.42
C ARG A 145 -7.08 -10.22 -7.79
N ASP A 146 -8.33 -9.78 -7.81
CA ASP A 146 -9.17 -9.75 -9.02
C ASP A 146 -8.90 -8.54 -9.92
N SER A 147 -8.28 -7.49 -9.38
CA SER A 147 -8.04 -6.24 -10.12
C SER A 147 -6.57 -5.98 -10.44
N MET A 148 -5.61 -6.61 -9.74
CA MET A 148 -4.18 -6.30 -9.85
C MET A 148 -3.61 -6.46 -11.27
N SER A 149 -4.22 -7.31 -12.12
CA SER A 149 -3.80 -7.48 -13.52
C SER A 149 -4.09 -6.27 -14.41
N LYS A 150 -4.81 -5.26 -13.93
CA LYS A 150 -5.17 -4.04 -14.68
C LYS A 150 -4.13 -2.93 -14.54
N VAL A 151 -3.20 -3.05 -13.60
CA VAL A 151 -2.14 -2.05 -13.33
C VAL A 151 -0.79 -2.75 -13.12
N PRO A 152 0.34 -2.06 -13.26
CA PRO A 152 1.62 -2.62 -12.87
C PRO A 152 1.71 -2.75 -11.34
N THR A 153 2.09 -3.94 -10.87
CA THR A 153 2.27 -4.24 -9.45
C THR A 153 3.68 -4.72 -9.16
N LEU A 154 4.36 -4.12 -8.17
CA LEU A 154 5.71 -4.50 -7.75
C LEU A 154 5.66 -5.15 -6.37
N HIS A 155 6.08 -6.40 -6.28
CA HIS A 155 6.05 -7.18 -5.04
C HIS A 155 7.42 -7.17 -4.36
N VAL A 156 7.49 -6.64 -3.14
CA VAL A 156 8.75 -6.42 -2.40
C VAL A 156 8.67 -6.86 -0.93
N PRO A 157 9.79 -7.33 -0.36
CA PRO A 157 9.86 -7.61 1.07
C PRO A 157 9.87 -6.30 1.87
N MET A 158 9.67 -6.37 3.18
CA MET A 158 9.86 -5.24 4.08
C MET A 158 11.36 -4.99 4.32
N ASN A 159 11.97 -4.35 3.33
CA ASN A 159 13.38 -3.98 3.31
C ASN A 159 13.52 -2.51 2.88
N LYS A 160 14.16 -1.69 3.72
CA LYS A 160 14.25 -0.23 3.54
C LYS A 160 14.80 0.16 2.17
N GLU A 161 15.90 -0.46 1.74
CA GLU A 161 16.58 -0.10 0.49
C GLU A 161 15.77 -0.52 -0.74
N LEU A 162 15.14 -1.70 -0.69
CA LEU A 162 14.26 -2.15 -1.77
C LEU A 162 13.00 -1.30 -1.87
N ILE A 163 12.40 -0.90 -0.74
CA ILE A 163 11.25 0.00 -0.73
C ILE A 163 11.66 1.38 -1.25
N LYS A 164 12.80 1.93 -0.80
CA LYS A 164 13.36 3.19 -1.32
C LYS A 164 13.51 3.15 -2.84
N LYS A 165 14.13 2.09 -3.36
CA LYS A 165 14.29 1.86 -4.80
C LYS A 165 12.94 1.80 -5.52
N SER A 166 11.98 1.08 -4.96
CA SER A 166 10.62 0.93 -5.54
C SER A 166 9.88 2.26 -5.62
N LEU A 167 10.01 3.11 -4.59
CA LEU A 167 9.38 4.42 -4.53
C LEU A 167 10.02 5.45 -5.47
N GLN A 168 11.26 5.23 -5.89
CA GLN A 168 11.96 6.03 -6.90
C GLN A 168 11.69 5.55 -8.32
N ASP A 169 11.10 4.37 -8.48
CA ASP A 169 10.86 3.76 -9.78
C ASP A 169 9.67 4.40 -10.48
N GLY A 170 9.95 5.20 -11.52
CA GLY A 170 8.94 5.85 -12.35
C GLY A 170 8.05 4.87 -13.11
N GLU A 171 8.42 3.59 -13.22
CA GLU A 171 7.57 2.55 -13.80
C GLU A 171 6.36 2.20 -12.91
N PHE A 172 6.42 2.53 -11.61
CA PHE A 172 5.35 2.27 -10.63
C PHE A 172 4.74 3.57 -10.11
N MET A 173 4.52 4.53 -11.00
CA MET A 173 3.83 5.80 -10.76
C MET A 173 2.75 6.05 -11.81
N VAL A 174 1.72 6.82 -11.44
CA VAL A 174 0.62 7.21 -12.33
C VAL A 174 1.17 7.88 -13.60
N GLY A 175 0.61 7.52 -14.75
CA GLY A 175 1.08 7.99 -16.06
C GLY A 175 2.28 7.22 -16.62
N SER A 176 2.78 6.21 -15.91
CA SER A 176 3.78 5.29 -16.45
C SER A 176 3.25 4.50 -17.65
N VAL A 177 4.13 4.20 -18.60
CA VAL A 177 3.88 3.30 -19.73
C VAL A 177 4.11 1.83 -19.39
N LYS A 178 4.45 1.50 -18.13
CA LYS A 178 4.67 0.13 -17.69
C LYS A 178 3.39 -0.68 -17.91
N ALA A 179 3.53 -1.80 -18.60
CA ALA A 179 2.40 -2.69 -18.85
C ALA A 179 1.81 -3.22 -17.52
N PRO A 180 0.49 -3.44 -17.45
CA PRO A 180 -0.11 -4.16 -16.35
C PRO A 180 0.52 -5.54 -16.15
N GLY A 181 0.72 -5.93 -14.89
CA GLY A 181 1.38 -7.20 -14.60
C GLY A 181 1.97 -7.29 -13.20
N ILE A 182 2.55 -8.45 -12.92
CA ILE A 182 3.15 -8.82 -11.63
C ILE A 182 4.67 -8.77 -11.79
N TYR A 183 5.29 -7.81 -11.11
CA TYR A 183 6.73 -7.55 -11.14
C TYR A 183 7.37 -7.84 -9.78
N ARG A 184 8.66 -8.19 -9.80
CA ARG A 184 9.47 -8.50 -8.61
C ARG A 184 10.94 -8.27 -8.93
N TYR A 185 11.75 -8.03 -7.91
CA TYR A 185 13.19 -8.04 -8.07
C TYR A 185 13.71 -9.47 -8.14
N ASN A 186 14.54 -9.76 -9.13
CA ASN A 186 15.33 -11.00 -9.14
C ASN A 186 16.43 -10.93 -8.07
N PRO A 187 16.83 -12.08 -7.49
CA PRO A 187 17.97 -12.18 -6.57
C PRO A 187 19.17 -11.39 -7.08
#